data_AF-A0A9P9ID71-F1
#
_entry.id   AF-A0A9P9ID71-F1
#
_cell.length_a   1.000
_cell.length_b   1.000
_cell.length_c   1.000
_cell.angle_alpha   90.00
_cell.angle_beta   90.00
_cell.angle_gamma   90.00
#
_symmetry.space_group_name_H-M   'P 1'
#
loop_
_entity.id
_entity.type
_entity.pdbx_description
1 polymer ?
#
loop_
_entity_poly.entity_id
_entity_poly.type
_entity_poly.pdbx_seq_one_letter_code
_entity_poly.pdbx_strand_id
1 'polypeptide(L)'
;MNNFSSSLGSDLLSNAAKLKTARTGRVSSWDHSGLNEDAWVIQPGETAVLADLEGPGTITYLWFVQTCCRIIGPCLIPYSTYVRFSKCSPGY
;
A
#
# COMPACT_ATOMS: atom_id res chain seq x y z
N MET A 1 -3.75 45.20 -8.11
CA MET A 1 -5.16 44.78 -8.03
C MET A 1 -5.21 43.31 -8.39
N ASN A 2 -5.25 42.44 -7.38
CA ASN A 2 -5.15 41.00 -7.56
C ASN A 2 -6.52 40.45 -7.96
N ASN A 3 -6.72 40.20 -9.24
CA ASN A 3 -7.92 39.54 -9.76
C ASN A 3 -7.77 38.02 -9.60
N PHE A 4 -8.07 37.51 -8.41
CA PHE A 4 -8.43 36.10 -8.27
C PHE A 4 -9.85 35.90 -8.80
N SER A 5 -9.98 35.82 -10.13
CA SER A 5 -11.22 35.35 -10.75
C SER A 5 -11.27 33.84 -10.57
N SER A 6 -11.87 33.38 -9.48
CA SER A 6 -12.33 32.01 -9.36
C SER A 6 -13.41 31.79 -10.41
N SER A 7 -13.05 31.12 -11.50
CA SER A 7 -13.95 30.74 -12.58
C SER A 7 -15.16 29.97 -12.03
N LEU A 8 -16.33 30.61 -12.09
CA LEU A 8 -17.68 30.10 -11.73
C LEU A 8 -18.16 28.93 -12.64
N GLY A 9 -17.35 27.91 -12.87
CA GLY A 9 -17.68 26.81 -13.80
C GLY A 9 -17.25 25.40 -13.40
N SER A 10 -16.45 25.25 -12.34
CA SER A 10 -15.96 23.93 -11.93
C SER A 10 -15.54 23.87 -10.47
N ASP A 11 -16.50 23.87 -9.56
CA ASP A 11 -16.25 23.49 -8.17
C ASP A 11 -15.95 21.99 -8.07
N LEU A 12 -15.21 21.57 -7.03
CA LEU A 12 -14.84 20.16 -6.79
C LEU A 12 -16.06 19.23 -6.85
N LEU A 13 -17.15 19.63 -6.20
CA LEU A 13 -18.39 18.87 -6.14
C LEU A 13 -19.14 18.88 -7.48
N SER A 14 -19.17 20.04 -8.16
CA SER A 14 -19.76 20.19 -9.49
C SER A 14 -19.09 19.28 -10.54
N ASN A 15 -17.80 18.96 -10.35
CA ASN A 15 -17.05 18.06 -11.22
C ASN A 15 -17.28 16.57 -10.94
N ALA A 16 -17.82 16.22 -9.77
CA ALA A 16 -18.16 14.84 -9.42
C ALA A 16 -19.40 14.34 -10.19
N ALA A 17 -20.34 15.24 -10.51
CA ALA A 17 -21.54 14.92 -11.28
C ALA A 17 -21.31 14.88 -12.81
N LYS A 18 -20.12 15.24 -13.29
CA LYS A 18 -19.79 15.21 -14.73
C LYS A 18 -19.41 13.79 -15.15
N LEU A 19 -20.01 13.31 -16.23
CA LEU A 19 -19.64 12.03 -16.82
C LEU A 19 -18.20 12.09 -17.37
N LYS A 20 -17.39 11.08 -17.06
CA LYS A 20 -16.01 10.95 -17.52
C LYS A 20 -15.87 9.68 -18.33
N THR A 21 -15.27 9.78 -19.51
CA THR A 21 -14.91 8.61 -20.33
C THR A 21 -13.58 8.05 -19.81
N ALA A 22 -13.65 7.21 -18.78
CA ALA A 22 -12.50 6.53 -18.19
C ALA A 22 -12.92 5.18 -17.59
N ARG A 23 -11.96 4.30 -17.35
CA ARG A 23 -12.17 3.03 -16.64
C ARG A 23 -11.51 3.10 -15.25
N THR A 24 -12.21 2.61 -14.23
CA THR A 24 -11.62 2.41 -12.90
C THR A 24 -11.02 1.02 -12.83
N GLY A 25 -9.74 0.94 -12.44
CA GLY A 25 -9.05 -0.30 -12.13
C GLY A 25 -8.64 -0.33 -10.66
N ARG A 26 -8.52 -1.53 -10.09
CA ARG A 26 -7.97 -1.75 -8.76
C ARG A 26 -7.11 -3.01 -8.78
N VAL A 27 -5.91 -2.91 -8.21
CA VAL A 27 -5.04 -4.05 -7.91
C VAL A 27 -4.85 -4.06 -6.40
N SER A 28 -4.92 -5.24 -5.81
CA SER A 28 -4.73 -5.47 -4.38
C SER A 28 -4.07 -6.82 -4.17
N SER A 29 -3.41 -7.02 -3.03
CA SER A 29 -2.77 -8.29 -2.65
C SER A 29 -3.76 -9.37 -2.21
N TRP A 30 -5.02 -9.30 -2.69
CA TRP A 30 -6.10 -10.18 -2.25
C TRP A 30 -5.72 -11.64 -2.44
N ASP A 31 -6.18 -12.49 -1.53
CA ASP A 31 -5.89 -13.92 -1.58
C ASP A 31 -6.73 -14.63 -2.65
N HIS A 32 -6.06 -15.19 -3.66
CA HIS A 32 -6.70 -15.89 -4.78
C HIS A 32 -7.40 -17.19 -4.37
N SER A 33 -7.10 -17.72 -3.17
CA SER A 33 -7.80 -18.87 -2.60
C SER A 33 -9.14 -18.51 -1.95
N GLY A 34 -9.38 -17.21 -1.72
CA GLY A 34 -10.59 -16.70 -1.03
C GLY A 34 -10.51 -16.71 0.50
N LEU A 35 -9.34 -17.01 1.07
CA LEU A 35 -9.07 -16.86 2.50
C LEU A 35 -8.52 -15.46 2.80
N ASN A 36 -7.78 -15.31 3.90
CA ASN A 36 -7.26 -14.03 4.40
C ASN A 36 -5.73 -14.01 4.43
N GLU A 37 -5.07 -14.78 3.56
CA GLU A 37 -3.61 -14.74 3.41
C GLU A 37 -3.21 -13.74 2.33
N ASP A 38 -3.64 -12.49 2.51
CA ASP A 38 -3.50 -11.38 1.56
C ASP A 38 -2.25 -10.52 1.79
N ALA A 39 -1.35 -10.96 2.67
CA ALA A 39 -0.11 -10.27 3.00
C ALA A 39 1.10 -10.95 2.36
N TRP A 40 1.95 -10.17 1.68
CA TRP A 40 3.22 -10.66 1.14
C TRP A 40 4.33 -10.55 2.18
N VAL A 41 5.22 -11.55 2.19
CA VAL A 41 6.46 -11.52 2.96
C VAL A 41 7.60 -11.24 2.00
N ILE A 42 8.20 -10.05 2.12
CA ILE A 42 9.33 -9.62 1.30
C ILE A 42 10.58 -9.66 2.17
N GLN A 43 11.59 -10.43 1.76
CA GLN A 43 12.81 -10.59 2.53
C GLN A 43 13.72 -9.35 2.44
N PRO A 44 14.68 -9.17 3.37
CA PRO A 44 15.62 -8.05 3.29
C PRO A 44 16.39 -8.04 1.96
N GLY A 45 16.33 -6.93 1.23
CA GLY A 45 16.98 -6.78 -0.08
C GLY A 45 16.17 -7.34 -1.27
N GLU A 46 15.04 -7.97 -1.00
CA GLU A 46 14.09 -8.39 -2.04
C GLU A 46 13.21 -7.22 -2.48
N THR A 47 12.77 -7.24 -3.72
CA THR A 47 11.82 -6.26 -4.28
C THR A 47 10.70 -7.02 -4.95
N ALA A 48 9.45 -6.63 -4.66
CA ALA A 48 8.26 -7.20 -5.27
C ALA A 48 7.53 -6.15 -6.11
N VAL A 49 6.93 -6.58 -7.21
CA VAL A 49 6.09 -5.72 -8.08
C VAL A 49 4.65 -5.76 -7.57
N LEU A 50 4.16 -4.63 -7.04
CA LEU A 50 2.79 -4.51 -6.50
C LEU A 50 1.72 -4.52 -7.59
N ALA A 51 1.98 -3.83 -8.71
CA ALA A 51 1.09 -3.78 -9.85
C ALA A 51 1.91 -3.45 -11.09
N ASP A 52 1.76 -4.27 -12.13
CA ASP A 52 2.24 -3.99 -13.48
C ASP A 52 1.03 -3.57 -14.34
N LEU A 53 0.97 -2.29 -14.71
CA LEU A 53 -0.20 -1.67 -15.32
C LEU A 53 0.15 -1.14 -16.71
N GLU A 54 -0.58 -1.59 -17.73
CA GLU A 54 -0.40 -1.14 -19.10
C GLU A 54 -1.38 -0.02 -19.50
N GLY A 55 -0.87 0.92 -20.30
CA GLY A 55 -1.65 2.00 -20.91
C GLY A 55 -1.72 3.29 -20.07
N PRO A 56 -2.34 4.35 -20.63
CA PRO A 56 -2.41 5.65 -19.98
C PRO A 56 -3.40 5.63 -18.81
N GLY A 57 -3.00 6.19 -17.68
CA GLY A 57 -3.85 6.29 -16.49
C GLY A 57 -3.23 7.13 -15.39
N THR A 58 -3.96 7.26 -14.29
CA THR A 58 -3.52 7.98 -13.09
C THR A 58 -3.87 7.14 -11.87
N ILE A 59 -2.87 6.90 -11.01
CA ILE A 59 -3.10 6.27 -9.71
C ILE A 59 -3.65 7.35 -8.78
N THR A 60 -4.88 7.18 -8.32
CA THR A 60 -5.58 8.17 -7.49
C THR A 60 -5.59 7.82 -6.00
N TYR A 61 -5.38 6.54 -5.66
CA TYR A 61 -5.47 6.05 -4.30
C TYR A 61 -4.53 4.85 -4.10
N LEU A 62 -3.79 4.88 -2.99
CA LEU A 62 -2.90 3.83 -2.53
C LEU A 62 -3.17 3.58 -1.05
N TRP A 63 -3.23 2.31 -0.65
CA TRP A 63 -3.45 1.91 0.73
C TRP A 63 -2.65 0.66 1.06
N PHE A 64 -1.95 0.66 2.20
CA PHE A 64 -1.12 -0.44 2.65
C PHE A 64 -1.14 -0.52 4.18
N VAL A 65 -1.02 -1.74 4.69
CA VAL A 65 -0.70 -2.01 6.10
C VAL A 65 0.56 -2.85 6.11
N GLN A 66 1.49 -2.52 7.00
CA GLN A 66 2.74 -3.24 7.17
C GLN A 66 2.87 -3.67 8.62
N THR A 67 3.28 -4.92 8.84
CA THR A 67 3.63 -5.40 10.17
C THR A 67 5.10 -5.06 10.46
N CYS A 68 5.38 -4.59 11.67
CA CYS A 68 6.74 -4.35 12.14
C CYS A 68 7.27 -5.60 12.87
N CYS A 69 7.28 -6.75 12.20
CA CYS A 69 7.90 -7.96 12.75
C CYS A 69 9.37 -8.06 12.30
N ARG A 70 10.28 -8.31 13.24
CA ARG A 70 11.70 -8.51 12.92
C ARG A 70 11.90 -9.90 12.31
N ILE A 71 12.32 -9.94 11.06
CA ILE A 71 12.68 -11.18 10.36
C ILE A 71 14.08 -11.60 10.86
N ILE A 72 14.15 -12.49 11.87
CA ILE A 72 15.41 -13.01 12.43
C ILE A 72 15.86 -14.31 11.70
N GLY A 73 15.07 -14.80 10.75
CA GLY A 73 15.36 -15.99 9.95
C GLY A 73 14.24 -16.30 8.95
N PRO A 74 14.27 -17.46 8.27
CA PRO A 74 13.27 -17.84 7.26
C PRO A 74 11.87 -18.15 7.81
N CYS A 75 11.63 -17.97 9.11
CA CYS A 75 10.32 -18.14 9.73
C CYS A 75 9.74 -16.81 10.25
N LEU A 76 8.44 -16.61 10.03
CA LEU A 76 7.66 -15.55 10.64
C LEU A 76 7.55 -15.85 12.14
N ILE A 77 8.12 -14.99 12.99
CA ILE A 77 8.00 -15.16 14.44
C ILE A 77 6.57 -14.78 14.83
N PRO A 78 5.80 -15.68 15.48
CA PRO A 78 4.49 -15.30 16.00
C PRO A 78 4.65 -14.21 17.07
N TYR A 79 3.72 -13.23 17.08
CA TYR A 79 3.71 -12.09 18.02
C TYR A 79 3.83 -12.50 19.51
N SER A 80 3.52 -13.76 19.85
CA SER A 80 3.60 -14.34 21.20
C SER A 80 5.04 -14.46 21.75
N THR A 81 6.08 -14.43 20.91
CA THR A 81 7.48 -14.61 21.37
C THR A 81 8.15 -13.29 21.78
N TYR A 82 7.41 -12.18 21.92
CA TYR A 82 7.95 -10.90 22.37
C TYR A 82 8.14 -10.81 23.92
N VAL A 83 8.59 -11.88 24.57
CA VAL A 83 9.05 -11.83 25.98
C VAL A 83 10.34 -12.62 26.14
N ARG A 84 11.42 -12.11 25.56
CA ARG A 84 12.74 -12.07 26.21
C ARG A 84 13.73 -11.29 25.34
N PHE A 85 13.90 -10.02 25.66
CA PHE A 85 15.21 -9.39 25.57
C PHE A 85 16.12 -10.05 26.63
N SER A 86 16.46 -11.33 26.50
CA SER A 86 17.56 -11.91 27.25
C SER A 86 18.84 -11.73 26.43
N LYS A 87 19.44 -10.55 26.66
CA LYS A 87 20.86 -10.20 26.49
C LYS A 87 21.50 -10.51 25.12
N CYS A 88 21.74 -9.44 24.36
CA CYS A 88 22.99 -9.35 23.61
C CYS A 88 24.15 -9.39 24.62
N SER A 89 24.87 -10.50 24.69
CA SER A 89 26.24 -10.51 25.19
C SER A 89 27.16 -10.36 23.98
N PRO A 90 28.06 -9.37 23.93
CA PRO A 90 29.08 -9.31 22.89
C PRO A 90 30.20 -10.31 23.24
N GLY A 91 30.54 -11.17 22.29
CA GLY A 91 31.68 -12.09 22.32
C GLY A 91 31.55 -13.01 21.11
N TYR A 92 32.36 -12.91 20.07
CA TYR A 92 33.77 -12.53 19.97
C TYR A 92 34.03 -11.44 18.93
#